data_AF-A0A2D6MQH0-F1
#
_entry.id   AF-A0A2D6MQH0-F1
#
_cell.length_a   1.000
_cell.length_b   1.000
_cell.length_c   1.000
_cell.angle_alpha   90.00
_cell.angle_beta   90.00
_cell.angle_gamma   90.00
#
_symmetry.space_group_name_H-M   'P 1'
#
loop_
_entity.id
_entity.type
_entity.pdbx_description
1 polymer ?
#
loop_
_entity_poly.entity_id
_entity_poly.type
_entity_poly.pdbx_seq_one_letter_code
_entity_poly.pdbx_strand_id
1 'polypeptide(L)'
;MTSRPKGARSGGTGDLIFDIPALVSYLSHVTTLSPGDVIFTGTPGGVGIARGELLKDGDVVTTSIEGLGTITNRCVRVSDHPHAEVVPPPIQNALAGKPPL
;
A
#
# COMPACT_ATOMS: atom_id res chain seq x y z
N MET A 1 10.40 -7.34 22.96
CA MET A 1 9.75 -6.26 22.19
C MET A 1 9.03 -6.89 21.00
N THR A 2 7.77 -7.25 21.18
CA THR A 2 6.95 -7.90 20.16
C THR A 2 6.26 -6.83 19.33
N SER A 3 6.60 -6.71 18.04
CA SER A 3 5.88 -5.84 17.12
C SER A 3 4.45 -6.33 17.01
N ARG A 4 3.49 -5.54 17.51
CA ARG A 4 2.05 -5.82 17.37
C ARG A 4 1.72 -5.86 15.86
N PRO A 5 1.05 -6.89 15.34
CA PRO A 5 0.64 -6.90 13.93
C PRO A 5 -0.31 -5.72 13.70
N LYS A 6 0.12 -4.75 12.88
CA LYS A 6 -0.74 -3.66 12.41
C LYS A 6 -1.80 -4.21 11.46
N GLY A 7 -3.01 -3.66 11.52
CA GLY A 7 -4.25 -4.20 10.94
C GLY A 7 -4.06 -4.94 9.61
N ALA A 8 -4.48 -6.21 9.59
CA ALA A 8 -4.48 -7.05 8.40
C ALA A 8 -5.52 -6.54 7.39
N ARG A 9 -5.11 -6.42 6.13
CA ARG A 9 -6.02 -6.13 5.02
C ARG A 9 -6.40 -7.44 4.37
N SER A 10 -7.66 -7.57 3.98
CA SER A 10 -8.19 -8.69 3.22
C SER A 10 -9.13 -8.15 2.15
N GLY A 11 -9.01 -8.67 0.93
CA GLY A 11 -9.88 -8.37 -0.19
C GLY A 11 -9.66 -9.40 -1.28
N GLY A 12 -10.68 -9.66 -2.09
CA GLY A 12 -10.61 -10.60 -3.20
C GLY A 12 -10.24 -9.92 -4.52
N THR A 13 -9.74 -10.68 -5.49
CA THR A 13 -9.55 -10.20 -6.87
C THR A 13 -10.88 -9.89 -7.57
N GLY A 14 -12.00 -10.40 -7.05
CA GLY A 14 -13.34 -10.05 -7.51
C GLY A 14 -13.80 -8.64 -7.07
N ASP A 15 -13.10 -8.00 -6.13
CA ASP A 15 -13.44 -6.66 -5.63
C ASP A 15 -12.75 -5.54 -6.42
N LEU A 16 -12.06 -5.87 -7.52
CA LEU A 16 -11.41 -4.88 -8.37
C LEU A 16 -12.44 -4.01 -9.07
N ILE A 17 -12.29 -2.68 -8.97
CA ILE A 17 -13.13 -1.71 -9.71
C ILE A 17 -12.94 -1.87 -11.22
N PHE A 18 -11.71 -2.16 -11.64
CA PHE A 18 -11.34 -2.47 -13.02
C PHE A 18 -10.66 -3.84 -13.05
N ASP A 19 -11.21 -4.75 -13.85
CA ASP A 19 -10.63 -6.07 -14.01
C ASP A 19 -9.31 -6.04 -14.79
N ILE A 20 -8.62 -7.19 -14.81
CA ILE A 20 -7.29 -7.29 -15.45
C ILE A 20 -7.35 -6.96 -16.95
N PRO A 21 -8.31 -7.47 -17.75
CA PRO A 21 -8.42 -7.08 -19.16
C PRO A 21 -8.62 -5.58 -19.37
N ALA A 22 -9.45 -4.92 -18.55
CA ALA A 22 -9.66 -3.48 -18.65
C ALA A 22 -8.37 -2.69 -18.36
N LEU A 23 -7.62 -3.08 -17.32
CA LEU A 23 -6.35 -2.45 -16.98
C LEU A 23 -5.31 -2.58 -18.10
N VAL A 24 -5.14 -3.79 -18.65
CA VAL A 24 -4.19 -4.03 -19.75
C VAL A 24 -4.58 -3.23 -20.99
N SER A 25 -5.86 -3.24 -21.36
CA SER A 25 -6.38 -2.48 -22.50
C SER A 25 -6.12 -0.99 -22.32
N TYR A 26 -6.51 -0.42 -21.18
CA TYR A 26 -6.36 1.01 -20.92
C TYR A 26 -4.89 1.45 -20.96
N LEU A 27 -4.01 0.74 -20.26
CA LEU A 27 -2.59 1.08 -20.23
C LEU A 27 -1.93 0.96 -21.61
N SER A 28 -2.32 -0.02 -22.42
CA SER A 28 -1.79 -0.21 -23.78
C SER A 28 -2.13 0.93 -24.75
N HIS A 29 -3.16 1.73 -24.46
CA HIS A 29 -3.47 2.93 -25.23
C HIS A 29 -2.64 4.15 -24.80
N VAL A 30 -2.09 4.13 -23.59
CA VAL A 30 -1.27 5.23 -23.03
C VAL A 30 0.22 5.00 -23.30
N THR A 31 0.68 3.74 -23.19
CA THR A 31 2.07 3.34 -23.43
C THR A 31 2.14 1.92 -23.98
N THR A 32 3.21 1.60 -24.70
CA THR A 32 3.47 0.22 -25.14
C THR A 32 3.85 -0.65 -23.94
N LEU A 33 3.12 -1.76 -23.75
CA LEU A 33 3.48 -2.81 -22.79
C LEU A 33 4.37 -3.86 -23.47
N SER A 34 5.45 -4.24 -22.81
CA SER A 34 6.43 -5.22 -23.28
C SER A 34 6.38 -6.51 -22.45
N PRO A 35 6.77 -7.67 -23.01
CA PRO A 35 6.93 -8.89 -22.24
C PRO A 35 7.88 -8.67 -21.05
N GLY A 36 7.40 -8.99 -19.84
CA GLY A 36 8.14 -8.77 -18.60
C GLY A 36 7.69 -7.55 -17.79
N ASP A 37 6.83 -6.69 -18.36
CA ASP A 37 6.27 -5.56 -17.61
C ASP A 37 5.34 -6.03 -16.47
N VAL A 38 5.35 -5.29 -15.36
CA VAL A 38 4.58 -5.60 -14.15
C VAL A 38 3.58 -4.49 -13.86
N ILE A 39 2.31 -4.87 -13.73
CA ILE A 39 1.21 -3.96 -13.37
C ILE A 39 0.79 -4.24 -11.92
N PHE A 40 0.85 -3.22 -11.07
CA PHE A 40 0.28 -3.26 -9.72
C PHE A 40 -1.19 -2.83 -9.79
N THR A 41 -2.10 -3.77 -9.61
CA THR A 41 -3.54 -3.63 -9.88
C THR A 41 -4.32 -2.88 -8.80
N GLY A 42 -3.65 -2.49 -7.71
CA GLY A 42 -4.23 -1.75 -6.60
C GLY A 42 -4.13 -2.51 -5.28
N THR A 43 -4.62 -1.87 -4.22
CA THR A 43 -4.73 -2.44 -2.88
C THR A 43 -6.18 -2.32 -2.41
N PRO A 44 -6.71 -3.32 -1.69
CA PRO A 44 -7.94 -3.15 -0.94
C PRO A 44 -7.84 -1.99 0.04
N GLY A 45 -8.99 -1.55 0.56
CA GLY A 45 -9.08 -0.50 1.57
C GLY A 45 -8.30 -0.84 2.85
N GLY A 46 -7.97 0.20 3.64
CA GLY A 46 -7.27 0.04 4.92
C GLY A 46 -5.76 0.27 4.86
N VAL A 47 -5.29 1.06 3.88
CA VAL A 47 -3.93 1.63 3.92
C VAL A 47 -3.74 2.46 5.19
N GLY A 48 -2.58 2.30 5.83
CA GLY A 48 -2.32 2.87 7.16
C GLY A 48 -2.50 4.39 7.24
N ILE A 49 -2.29 5.10 6.13
CA ILE A 49 -2.46 6.56 6.05
C ILE A 49 -3.88 7.01 6.38
N ALA A 50 -4.91 6.24 5.98
CA ALA A 50 -6.31 6.54 6.29
C ALA A 50 -6.64 6.37 7.78
N ARG A 51 -5.74 5.75 8.54
CA ARG A 51 -5.86 5.48 9.98
C ARG A 51 -4.81 6.23 10.82
N GLY A 52 -3.97 7.07 10.19
CA GLY A 52 -2.84 7.69 10.86
C GLY A 52 -1.73 6.70 11.29
N GLU A 53 -1.70 5.50 10.72
CA GLU A 53 -0.77 4.44 11.06
C GLU A 53 0.31 4.29 9.98
N LEU A 54 1.44 4.97 10.13
CA LEU A 54 2.58 4.83 9.23
C LEU A 54 3.55 3.73 9.69
N LEU A 55 4.36 3.23 8.74
CA LEU A 55 5.43 2.28 9.03
C LEU A 55 6.51 2.92 9.91
N LYS A 56 7.01 2.15 10.86
CA LYS A 56 8.08 2.53 11.78
C LYS A 56 9.28 1.62 11.59
N ASP A 57 10.42 2.06 12.11
CA ASP A 57 11.62 1.22 12.14
C ASP A 57 11.33 -0.08 12.91
N GLY A 58 11.79 -1.20 12.36
CA GLY A 58 11.56 -2.54 12.92
C GLY A 58 10.18 -3.15 12.65
N ASP A 59 9.23 -2.43 12.06
CA ASP A 59 7.94 -2.99 11.65
C ASP A 59 8.15 -4.16 10.67
N VAL A 60 7.31 -5.18 10.75
CA VAL A 60 7.29 -6.30 9.81
C VAL A 60 5.96 -6.30 9.07
N VAL A 61 6.01 -6.30 7.75
CA VAL A 61 4.85 -6.31 6.86
C VAL A 61 4.81 -7.64 6.13
N THR A 62 3.74 -8.39 6.32
CA THR A 62 3.47 -9.64 5.61
C THR A 62 2.28 -9.44 4.68
N THR A 63 2.41 -9.93 3.45
CA THR A 63 1.36 -9.89 2.42
C THR A 63 1.24 -11.27 1.80
N SER A 64 0.01 -11.78 1.68
CA SER A 64 -0.28 -13.08 1.12
C SER A 64 -1.38 -12.98 0.07
N ILE A 65 -1.30 -13.84 -0.94
CA ILE A 65 -2.37 -14.08 -1.90
C ILE A 65 -2.57 -15.58 -1.97
N GLU A 66 -3.81 -16.03 -1.80
CA GLU A 66 -4.17 -17.45 -1.90
C GLU A 66 -3.71 -18.01 -3.25
N GLY A 67 -3.02 -19.16 -3.23
CA GLY A 67 -2.48 -19.81 -4.41
C GLY A 67 -1.18 -19.22 -4.98
N LEU A 68 -0.74 -18.02 -4.56
CA LEU A 68 0.53 -17.41 -5.03
C LEU A 68 1.62 -17.38 -3.96
N GLY A 69 1.24 -17.42 -2.68
CA GLY A 69 2.17 -17.49 -1.56
C GLY A 69 2.20 -16.23 -0.70
N THR A 70 3.31 -16.00 -0.01
CA THR A 70 3.45 -14.96 1.01
C THR A 70 4.81 -14.30 0.95
N ILE A 71 4.83 -12.97 1.07
CA ILE A 71 6.03 -12.15 1.16
C ILE A 71 6.04 -11.47 2.54
N THR A 72 7.19 -11.50 3.21
CA THR A 72 7.40 -10.81 4.50
C THR A 72 8.61 -9.89 4.41
N ASN A 73 8.40 -8.62 4.72
CA ASN A 73 9.42 -7.57 4.67
C ASN A 73 9.58 -6.93 6.05
N ARG A 74 10.84 -6.75 6.49
CA ARG A 74 11.17 -5.96 7.67
C ARG A 74 11.52 -4.54 7.23
N CYS A 75 10.85 -3.55 7.81
CA CYS A 75 11.17 -2.14 7.63
C CYS A 75 12.42 -1.79 8.44
N VAL A 76 13.41 -1.22 7.77
CA VAL A 76 14.65 -0.73 8.38
C VAL A 76 14.81 0.73 7.98
N ARG A 77 14.87 1.64 8.97
CA ARG A 77 15.15 3.06 8.75
C ARG A 77 16.63 3.23 8.47
N VAL A 78 16.96 3.64 7.25
CA VAL A 78 18.34 3.89 6.83
C VAL A 78 18.76 5.32 7.15
N SER A 79 17.89 6.29 6.83
CA SER A 79 18.06 7.71 7.15
C SER A 79 16.71 8.41 7.05
N ASP A 80 16.58 9.57 7.69
CA ASP A 80 15.40 10.40 7.50
C ASP A 80 15.45 11.11 6.15
N HIS A 81 14.28 11.23 5.50
CA HIS A 81 14.15 12.04 4.29
C HIS A 81 14.39 13.52 4.65
N PRO A 82 15.06 14.33 3.80
CA PRO A 82 15.35 15.75 4.10
C PRO A 82 14.11 16.60 4.42
N HIS A 83 12.94 16.11 4.00
CA HIS A 83 11.63 16.73 4.23
C HIS A 83 10.70 15.85 5.07
N ALA A 84 11.22 15.00 5.94
CA ALA A 84 10.40 14.13 6.81
C ALA A 84 9.43 14.93 7.72
N GLU A 85 9.74 16.19 7.98
CA GLU A 85 8.88 17.12 8.72
C GLU A 85 7.71 17.67 7.88
N VAL A 86 7.84 17.66 6.54
CA VAL A 86 6.81 18.13 5.62
C VAL A 86 5.82 17.01 5.39
N VAL A 87 4.90 16.87 6.33
CA VAL A 87 3.72 16.02 6.15
C VAL A 87 2.64 16.83 5.45
N PRO A 88 2.13 16.42 4.27
CA PRO A 88 1.02 17.10 3.61
C PRO A 88 -0.19 17.28 4.55
N PRO A 89 -0.92 18.41 4.49
CA PRO A 89 -2.05 18.68 5.39
C PRO A 89 -3.09 17.54 5.50
N PRO A 90 -3.45 16.84 4.41
CA PRO A 90 -4.37 15.70 4.50
C PRO A 90 -3.85 14.59 5.41
N ILE A 91 -2.54 14.39 5.44
CA ILE A 91 -1.86 13.36 6.22
C ILE A 91 -1.66 13.85 7.66
N GLN A 92 -1.34 15.13 7.88
CA GLN A 92 -1.29 15.71 9.23
C GLN A 92 -2.60 15.52 9.98
N ASN A 93 -3.74 15.77 9.33
CA ASN A 93 -5.06 15.60 9.93
C ASN A 93 -5.36 14.14 10.29
N ALA A 94 -4.99 13.20 9.41
CA ALA A 94 -5.14 11.77 9.66
C ALA A 94 -4.23 11.26 10.81
N LEU A 95 -3.01 11.80 10.92
CA LEU A 95 -2.09 11.49 12.02
C LEU A 95 -2.55 12.09 13.35
N ALA A 96 -3.28 13.21 13.33
CA ALA A 96 -3.82 13.89 14.51
C ALA A 96 -5.16 13.29 15.02
N GLY A 97 -5.72 12.27 14.34
CA GLY A 97 -6.96 11.61 14.75
C GLY A 97 -8.23 12.46 14.59
N LYS A 98 -8.21 13.53 13.79
CA LYS A 98 -9.43 14.31 13.46
C LYS A 98 -10.24 13.57 12.38
N PRO A 99 -11.58 13.50 12.50
CA PRO A 99 -12.41 12.89 11.47
C PRO A 99 -12.30 13.68 10.15
N PRO A 100 -12.42 13.02 8.99
CA PRO A 100 -12.51 13.70 7.70
C PRO A 100 -13.80 14.56 7.68
N LEU A 101 -13.70 15.73 7.04
CA LEU A 101 -14.82 16.66 6.81
C LEU A 101 -15.95 15.99 6.04
#